data_AF-A0A538PK07-F1
#
_entry.id   AF-A0A538PK07-F1
#
_cell.length_a   1.000
_cell.length_b   1.000
_cell.length_c   1.000
_cell.angle_alpha   90.00
_cell.angle_beta   90.00
_cell.angle_gamma   90.00
#
_symmetry.space_group_name_H-M   'P 1'
#
loop_
_entity.id
_entity.type
_entity.pdbx_description
1 polymer ?
#
loop_
_entity_poly.entity_id
_entity_poly.type
_entity_poly.pdbx_seq_one_letter_code
_entity_poly.pdbx_strand_id
1 'polypeptide(L)'
;MPLSRRHAYRVSPPFTPSVPGRGPVGAATFVLSLQPGTRVIYSWSTDIFRSFSGIEQRSSPFGTPKQRFEGTAFLLEASSRDIRSTLQRAAAAGSTFLLALPYEEALLVADAAGTTVTVASTAVLDWAQPGQRCVVIGSDGTALGAVVQSTMAATITLAVVDSAGNLTSAQTLGSAGRTGGRILPLVQVLLDPQQGFARYPISVDLWALRAQAAVFGWGGVDVMGAGASIVTYSAGAPVPVAELVEADLLIWDRPNAIEGTASEAMLSGAETLDLGALPSGFGDQHVPDWARPIRFASSDPDDWQWLKAFLRKIRGRQVSFLLSTNRDDLIYVATTPHGIQVQSADVAGAGDYASWFASLAHQRLAEATTDGDVQYVTVTGLVDHHDGTLSLSLDRIVLGTIAKLSLVEQVRLEGSDDHVAVTWDGGTFSVELVARTSEETLVPPNLLLFDTVIDLALTGAGPPAQEFVVVLGKATLIHWTSDRTRRFNGIAMAGGPVHGTIVTIINLSPGSAGLLLVDDDETVPPTDRLWNAGRVTFGAVGLVATYRYHSGVGRWVQIA
;
A
#
# COMPACT_ATOMS: atom_id res chain seq x y z
N MET A 1 -6.39 -5.11 73.28
CA MET A 1 -6.18 -6.17 72.27
C MET A 1 -6.84 -5.72 70.97
N PRO A 2 -6.11 -5.49 69.87
CA PRO A 2 -6.71 -5.03 68.63
C PRO A 2 -7.15 -6.21 67.74
N LEU A 3 -8.31 -6.06 67.13
CA LEU A 3 -8.94 -6.98 66.16
C LEU A 3 -8.13 -7.01 64.85
N SER A 4 -7.78 -8.21 64.39
CA SER A 4 -7.12 -8.41 63.09
C SER A 4 -8.11 -8.19 61.94
N ARG A 5 -7.85 -7.18 61.11
CA ARG A 5 -8.51 -7.02 59.80
C ARG A 5 -7.97 -8.09 58.86
N ARG A 6 -8.73 -9.16 58.63
CA ARG A 6 -8.50 -10.07 57.50
C ARG A 6 -8.70 -9.30 56.19
N HIS A 7 -7.63 -9.09 55.44
CA HIS A 7 -7.75 -8.71 54.02
C HIS A 7 -8.37 -9.89 53.28
N ALA A 8 -9.61 -9.72 52.79
CA ALA A 8 -10.21 -10.65 51.85
C ALA A 8 -9.44 -10.51 50.53
N TYR A 9 -8.57 -11.47 50.22
CA TYR A 9 -8.01 -11.62 48.88
C TYR A 9 -9.18 -11.96 47.94
N ARG A 10 -9.63 -10.98 47.15
CA ARG A 10 -10.43 -11.27 45.96
C ARG A 10 -9.52 -12.04 45.00
N VAL A 11 -9.72 -13.34 44.91
CA VAL A 11 -9.14 -14.15 43.84
C VAL A 11 -9.83 -13.68 42.55
N SER A 12 -9.09 -13.01 41.67
CA SER A 12 -9.57 -12.69 40.33
C SER A 12 -10.03 -13.99 39.65
N PRO A 13 -11.15 -14.00 38.92
CA PRO A 13 -11.60 -15.19 38.22
C PRO A 13 -10.50 -15.72 37.29
N PRO A 14 -10.38 -17.05 37.12
CA PRO A 14 -9.36 -17.64 36.28
C PRO A 14 -9.49 -17.13 34.84
N PHE A 15 -8.41 -16.57 34.31
CA PHE A 15 -8.34 -16.19 32.90
C PHE A 15 -8.50 -17.44 32.03
N THR A 16 -9.55 -17.48 31.22
CA THR A 16 -9.80 -18.57 30.28
C THR A 16 -9.56 -18.03 28.87
N PRO A 17 -8.44 -18.40 28.22
CA PRO A 17 -8.17 -17.94 26.87
C PRO A 17 -9.22 -18.50 25.91
N SER A 18 -9.72 -17.66 25.01
CA SER A 18 -10.86 -17.99 24.13
C SER A 18 -10.54 -17.80 22.66
N VAL A 19 -9.51 -17.01 22.33
CA VAL A 19 -9.16 -16.69 20.95
C VAL A 19 -8.00 -17.59 20.51
N PRO A 20 -8.21 -18.55 19.59
CA PRO A 20 -7.13 -19.39 19.09
C PRO A 20 -6.16 -18.60 18.22
N GLY A 21 -4.93 -19.08 18.12
CA GLY A 21 -3.92 -18.51 17.23
C GLY A 21 -4.30 -18.70 15.76
N ARG A 22 -4.22 -17.62 14.96
CA ARG A 22 -4.53 -17.67 13.53
C ARG A 22 -3.49 -18.50 12.76
N GLY A 23 -3.97 -19.25 11.77
CA GLY A 23 -3.19 -20.13 10.89
C GLY A 23 -2.44 -21.27 11.61
N PRO A 24 -1.68 -22.08 10.85
CA PRO A 24 -0.94 -23.22 11.39
C PRO A 24 0.05 -22.83 12.49
N VAL A 25 0.31 -23.78 13.39
CA VAL A 25 1.29 -23.66 14.49
C VAL A 25 2.73 -23.53 13.97
N GLY A 26 2.95 -23.83 12.70
CA GLY A 26 4.27 -23.91 12.08
C GLY A 26 5.04 -25.17 12.50
N ALA A 27 5.94 -25.65 11.64
CA ALA A 27 6.81 -26.78 11.95
C ALA A 27 7.88 -26.42 12.99
N ALA A 28 8.25 -25.15 13.07
CA ALA A 28 9.11 -24.58 14.09
C ALA A 28 8.95 -23.06 14.17
N THR A 29 9.40 -22.49 15.28
CA THR A 29 9.48 -21.05 15.51
C THR A 29 10.93 -20.59 15.46
N PHE A 30 11.23 -19.65 14.56
CA PHE A 30 12.54 -19.05 14.39
C PHE A 30 12.59 -17.71 15.12
N VAL A 31 13.35 -17.68 16.22
CA VAL A 31 13.73 -16.46 16.92
C VAL A 31 15.19 -16.19 16.57
N LEU A 32 15.40 -15.37 15.53
CA LEU A 32 16.73 -15.14 14.96
C LEU A 32 17.26 -13.77 15.36
N SER A 33 18.55 -13.71 15.66
CA SER A 33 19.29 -12.45 15.74
C SER A 33 19.69 -12.04 14.33
N LEU A 34 18.76 -11.37 13.65
CA LEU A 34 18.94 -10.89 12.27
C LEU A 34 20.02 -9.80 12.26
N GLN A 35 20.97 -9.93 11.32
CA GLN A 35 22.04 -8.96 11.13
C GLN A 35 21.51 -7.66 10.49
N PRO A 36 22.23 -6.54 10.66
CA PRO A 36 22.02 -5.34 9.85
C PRO A 36 21.97 -5.69 8.35
N GLY A 37 21.10 -5.01 7.62
CA GLY A 37 20.84 -5.22 6.20
C GLY A 37 19.69 -6.20 5.94
N THR A 38 18.90 -6.55 6.96
CA THR A 38 17.73 -7.41 6.78
C THR A 38 16.65 -6.66 6.02
N ARG A 39 16.08 -7.28 4.99
CA ARG A 39 15.10 -6.68 4.09
C ARG A 39 13.73 -7.32 4.23
N VAL A 40 12.71 -6.47 4.25
CA VAL A 40 11.31 -6.84 4.06
C VAL A 40 10.85 -6.26 2.74
N ILE A 41 10.40 -7.12 1.83
CA ILE A 41 10.05 -6.76 0.47
C ILE A 41 8.54 -6.94 0.31
N TYR A 42 7.85 -5.87 -0.07
CA TYR A 42 6.41 -5.82 -0.28
C TYR A 42 6.10 -5.73 -1.77
N SER A 43 5.18 -6.56 -2.28
CA SER A 43 4.75 -6.51 -3.70
C SER A 43 3.24 -6.65 -3.89
N TRP A 44 2.68 -5.91 -4.85
CA TRP A 44 1.24 -5.84 -5.12
C TRP A 44 0.85 -6.47 -6.46
N SER A 45 1.80 -6.94 -7.26
CA SER A 45 1.57 -7.46 -8.62
C SER A 45 0.77 -6.45 -9.48
N THR A 46 1.25 -5.20 -9.52
CA THR A 46 0.64 -4.10 -10.27
C THR A 46 0.97 -4.22 -11.76
N ASP A 47 -0.06 -4.35 -12.58
CA ASP A 47 0.04 -4.25 -14.03
C ASP A 47 -0.03 -2.78 -14.47
N ILE A 48 0.80 -2.42 -15.45
CA ILE A 48 0.92 -1.05 -15.96
C ILE A 48 0.70 -1.05 -17.46
N PHE A 49 -0.29 -0.28 -17.91
CA PHE A 49 -0.53 0.01 -19.32
C PHE A 49 -0.23 1.47 -19.58
N ARG A 50 0.77 1.75 -20.42
CA ARG A 50 1.17 3.11 -20.82
C ARG A 50 0.86 3.31 -22.30
N SER A 51 0.08 4.34 -22.61
CA SER A 51 -0.24 4.73 -23.99
C SER A 51 0.85 5.63 -24.58
N PHE A 52 0.84 5.79 -25.90
CA PHE A 52 1.77 6.67 -26.63
C PHE A 52 1.67 8.14 -26.21
N SER A 53 0.47 8.57 -25.79
CA SER A 53 0.22 9.93 -25.28
C SER A 53 0.78 10.21 -23.88
N GLY A 54 1.37 9.21 -23.20
CA GLY A 54 1.84 9.33 -21.82
C GLY A 54 0.80 8.94 -20.77
N ILE A 55 -0.49 8.89 -21.13
CA ILE A 55 -1.56 8.43 -20.25
C ILE A 55 -1.30 6.98 -19.83
N GLU A 56 -1.39 6.72 -18.53
CA GLU A 56 -1.06 5.45 -17.91
C GLU A 56 -2.19 4.95 -17.00
N GLN A 57 -2.58 3.69 -17.20
CA GLN A 57 -3.51 2.97 -16.34
C GLN A 57 -2.76 1.89 -15.57
N ARG A 58 -3.06 1.77 -14.27
CA ARG A 58 -2.46 0.76 -13.39
C ARG A 58 -3.53 -0.03 -12.66
N SER A 59 -3.33 -1.32 -12.53
CA SER A 59 -4.25 -2.21 -11.81
C SER A 59 -3.48 -3.21 -10.96
N SER A 60 -3.86 -3.35 -9.70
CA SER A 60 -3.41 -4.44 -8.85
C SER A 60 -4.61 -5.28 -8.43
N PRO A 61 -4.54 -6.62 -8.53
CA PRO A 61 -5.60 -7.50 -8.05
C PRO A 61 -5.59 -7.66 -6.52
N PHE A 62 -4.57 -7.16 -5.81
CA PHE A 62 -4.40 -7.37 -4.38
C PHE A 62 -4.50 -6.05 -3.60
N GLY A 63 -5.41 -5.96 -2.64
CA GLY A 63 -5.49 -4.81 -1.71
C GLY A 63 -4.37 -4.78 -0.66
N THR A 64 -3.64 -5.88 -0.49
CA THR A 64 -2.56 -6.06 0.48
C THR A 64 -1.36 -6.76 -0.17
N PRO A 65 -0.11 -6.43 0.21
CA PRO A 65 1.08 -6.94 -0.43
C PRO A 65 1.36 -8.38 -0.05
N LYS A 66 2.08 -9.05 -0.94
CA LYS A 66 2.90 -10.22 -0.62
C LYS A 66 4.14 -9.72 0.12
N GLN A 67 4.53 -10.43 1.18
CA GLN A 67 5.74 -10.11 1.94
C GLN A 67 6.82 -11.17 1.70
N ARG A 68 8.04 -10.72 1.51
CA ARG A 68 9.24 -11.57 1.42
C ARG A 68 10.30 -11.03 2.38
N PHE A 69 10.92 -11.94 3.11
CA PHE A 69 11.95 -11.66 4.10
C PHE A 69 13.28 -12.18 3.61
N GLU A 70 14.29 -11.32 3.63
CA GLU A 70 15.66 -11.67 3.30
C GLU A 70 16.59 -11.16 4.39
N GLY A 71 17.49 -11.98 4.87
CA GLY A 71 18.41 -11.55 5.90
C GLY A 71 19.46 -12.60 6.20
N THR A 72 20.35 -12.26 7.11
CA THR A 72 21.34 -13.20 7.61
C THR A 72 21.27 -13.30 9.13
N ALA A 73 21.49 -14.50 9.66
CA ALA A 73 21.50 -14.75 11.09
C ALA A 73 22.67 -15.67 11.46
N PHE A 74 23.36 -15.34 12.55
CA PHE A 74 24.34 -16.23 13.13
C PHE A 74 23.64 -17.32 13.94
N LEU A 75 24.03 -18.56 13.69
CA LEU A 75 23.57 -19.76 14.38
C LEU A 75 24.73 -20.32 15.21
N LEU A 76 24.51 -20.45 16.52
CA LEU A 76 25.44 -21.14 17.41
C LEU A 76 25.41 -22.65 17.14
N GLU A 77 26.51 -23.37 17.40
CA GLU A 77 26.69 -24.77 16.96
C GLU A 77 25.53 -25.73 17.31
N ALA A 78 25.01 -25.68 18.54
CA ALA A 78 23.85 -26.49 18.94
C ALA A 78 22.58 -26.12 18.16
N SER A 79 22.28 -24.82 18.08
CA SER A 79 21.12 -24.30 17.33
C SER A 79 21.21 -24.56 15.82
N SER A 80 22.42 -24.56 15.24
CA SER A 80 22.64 -24.83 13.81
C SER A 80 22.24 -26.26 13.46
N ARG A 81 22.63 -27.25 14.28
CA ARG A 81 22.27 -28.66 14.06
C ARG A 81 20.75 -28.86 14.13
N ASP A 82 20.11 -28.28 15.14
CA ASP A 82 18.68 -28.44 15.36
C ASP A 82 17.86 -27.78 14.23
N ILE A 83 18.24 -26.55 13.84
CA ILE A 83 17.61 -25.84 12.72
C ILE A 83 17.79 -26.64 11.43
N ARG A 84 19.01 -27.09 11.09
CA ARG A 84 19.25 -27.87 9.87
C ARG A 84 18.45 -29.17 9.86
N SER A 85 18.37 -29.89 10.98
CA SER A 85 17.58 -31.12 11.07
C SER A 85 16.08 -30.87 10.90
N THR A 86 15.57 -29.76 11.44
CA THR A 86 14.18 -29.34 11.32
C THR A 86 13.87 -28.95 9.88
N LEU A 87 14.75 -28.18 9.24
CA LEU A 87 14.62 -27.78 7.84
C LEU A 87 14.65 -29.00 6.91
N GLN A 88 15.56 -29.95 7.12
CA GLN A 88 15.62 -31.18 6.33
C GLN A 88 14.33 -32.00 6.43
N ARG A 89 13.68 -32.01 7.60
CA ARG A 89 12.44 -32.76 7.82
C ARG A 89 11.21 -32.06 7.26
N ALA A 90 11.11 -30.74 7.43
CA ALA A 90 9.86 -30.01 7.24
C ALA A 90 9.85 -29.10 6.01
N ALA A 91 11.01 -28.58 5.56
CA ALA A 91 11.06 -27.67 4.41
C ALA A 91 10.70 -28.38 3.10
N ALA A 92 11.19 -29.62 2.90
CA ALA A 92 10.85 -30.43 1.71
C ALA A 92 9.37 -30.81 1.65
N ALA A 93 8.68 -30.86 2.79
CA ALA A 93 7.24 -31.13 2.86
C ALA A 93 6.37 -29.89 2.59
N GLY A 94 6.97 -28.73 2.31
CA GLY A 94 6.24 -27.47 2.12
C GLY A 94 5.58 -26.97 3.40
N SER A 95 6.11 -27.34 4.57
CA SER A 95 5.55 -26.91 5.86
C SER A 95 5.73 -25.41 6.06
N THR A 96 4.74 -24.77 6.66
CA THR A 96 4.86 -23.39 7.15
C THR A 96 5.74 -23.34 8.40
N PHE A 97 6.51 -22.29 8.57
CA PHE A 97 7.29 -21.98 9.76
C PHE A 97 6.79 -20.68 10.39
N LEU A 98 7.10 -20.45 11.66
CA LEU A 98 6.85 -19.16 12.31
C LEU A 98 8.16 -18.38 12.39
N LEU A 99 8.21 -17.18 11.83
CA LEU A 99 9.35 -16.27 11.91
C LEU A 99 9.01 -15.14 12.87
N ALA A 100 9.80 -14.97 13.93
CA ALA A 100 9.71 -13.82 14.79
C ALA A 100 10.31 -12.59 14.11
N LEU A 101 9.61 -11.46 14.16
CA LEU A 101 10.07 -10.20 13.57
C LEU A 101 10.68 -9.31 14.67
N PRO A 102 12.02 -9.30 14.84
CA PRO A 102 12.67 -8.53 15.91
C PRO A 102 12.51 -7.01 15.74
N TYR A 103 12.27 -6.54 14.52
CA TYR A 103 12.07 -5.12 14.22
C TYR A 103 10.64 -4.62 14.49
N GLU A 104 9.71 -5.52 14.83
CA GLU A 104 8.34 -5.15 15.24
C GLU A 104 8.11 -5.39 16.74
N GLU A 105 9.18 -5.31 17.54
CA GLU A 105 9.15 -5.67 18.95
C GLU A 105 8.38 -4.67 19.82
N ALA A 106 7.68 -5.19 20.84
CA ALA A 106 7.14 -4.40 21.94
C ALA A 106 7.93 -4.68 23.22
N LEU A 107 8.55 -3.65 23.79
CA LEU A 107 9.36 -3.73 25.00
C LEU A 107 8.49 -3.73 26.27
N LEU A 108 8.75 -4.66 27.19
CA LEU A 108 8.09 -4.75 28.48
C LEU A 108 8.70 -3.76 29.50
N VAL A 109 7.87 -2.89 30.07
CA VAL A 109 8.30 -1.88 31.07
C VAL A 109 7.93 -2.20 32.50
N ALA A 110 7.12 -3.22 32.71
CA ALA A 110 6.76 -3.72 34.02
C ALA A 110 6.60 -5.25 33.97
N ASP A 111 6.73 -5.87 35.14
CA ASP A 111 6.47 -7.29 35.29
C ASP A 111 4.99 -7.58 34.98
N ALA A 112 4.76 -8.64 34.22
CA ALA A 112 3.43 -9.04 33.80
C ALA A 112 2.54 -9.35 35.01
N ALA A 113 1.34 -8.76 35.02
CA ALA A 113 0.28 -9.14 35.94
C ALA A 113 -0.41 -10.39 35.39
N GLY A 114 0.07 -11.57 35.79
CA GLY A 114 -0.39 -12.84 35.24
C GLY A 114 0.03 -12.99 33.79
N THR A 115 -0.92 -12.93 32.86
CA THR A 115 -0.67 -12.96 31.41
C THR A 115 -0.83 -11.61 30.70
N THR A 116 -1.11 -10.55 31.47
CA THR A 116 -1.20 -9.19 30.93
C THR A 116 0.14 -8.49 31.09
N VAL A 117 0.67 -7.99 29.97
CA VAL A 117 1.95 -7.31 29.85
C VAL A 117 1.72 -5.82 29.60
N THR A 118 2.62 -4.98 30.13
CA THR A 118 2.62 -3.53 29.92
C THR A 118 3.82 -3.15 29.06
N VAL A 119 3.59 -2.38 28.00
CA VAL A 119 4.61 -2.03 27.01
C VAL A 119 5.07 -0.57 27.12
N ALA A 120 6.27 -0.27 26.63
CA ALA A 120 6.90 1.05 26.75
C ALA A 120 6.19 2.16 25.99
N SER A 121 5.69 1.84 24.81
CA SER A 121 5.04 2.76 23.88
C SER A 121 3.54 2.43 23.83
N THR A 122 2.94 2.51 22.65
CA THR A 122 1.58 2.05 22.41
C THR A 122 1.54 0.52 22.25
N ALA A 123 0.53 -0.11 22.86
CA ALA A 123 0.16 -1.49 22.56
C ALA A 123 -0.76 -1.60 21.34
N VAL A 124 -1.25 -0.47 20.81
CA VAL A 124 -2.06 -0.41 19.58
C VAL A 124 -1.14 -0.57 18.37
N LEU A 125 -0.62 -1.77 18.17
CA LEU A 125 0.20 -2.15 17.03
C LEU A 125 -0.67 -2.90 16.02
N ASP A 126 -0.32 -2.82 14.74
CA ASP A 126 -1.03 -3.53 13.66
C ASP A 126 -1.05 -5.05 13.88
N TRP A 127 0.04 -5.61 14.40
CA TRP A 127 0.11 -7.03 14.72
C TRP A 127 -0.56 -7.39 16.05
N ALA A 128 -0.72 -6.47 16.99
CA ALA A 128 -1.21 -6.76 18.34
C ALA A 128 -2.74 -6.96 18.39
N GLN A 129 -3.28 -7.80 17.51
CA GLN A 129 -4.69 -8.10 17.37
C GLN A 129 -5.05 -9.46 17.97
N PRO A 130 -6.27 -9.64 18.51
CA PRO A 130 -6.73 -10.93 19.00
C PRO A 130 -6.54 -12.06 17.97
N GLY A 131 -5.89 -13.13 18.40
CA GLY A 131 -5.52 -14.30 17.60
C GLY A 131 -4.14 -14.22 16.95
N GLN A 132 -3.45 -13.08 16.99
CA GLN A 132 -2.07 -13.00 16.50
C GLN A 132 -1.15 -13.90 17.34
N ARG A 133 -0.35 -14.73 16.66
CA ARG A 133 0.71 -15.51 17.31
C ARG A 133 1.91 -14.60 17.56
N CYS A 134 2.49 -14.72 18.74
CA CYS A 134 3.68 -13.98 19.15
C CYS A 134 4.61 -14.88 19.97
N VAL A 135 5.84 -14.42 20.16
CA VAL A 135 6.77 -15.01 21.13
C VAL A 135 7.12 -13.94 22.16
N VAL A 136 7.08 -14.32 23.43
CA VAL A 136 7.53 -13.48 24.54
C VAL A 136 8.93 -13.96 24.94
N ILE A 137 9.88 -13.04 24.99
CA ILE A 137 11.27 -13.33 25.34
C ILE A 137 11.61 -12.52 26.59
N GLY A 138 11.87 -13.21 27.70
CA GLY A 138 12.31 -12.58 28.94
C GLY A 138 13.70 -11.96 28.82
N SER A 139 14.02 -11.05 29.74
CA SER A 139 15.36 -10.46 29.86
C SER A 139 16.45 -11.50 30.17
N ASP A 140 16.06 -12.69 30.65
CA ASP A 140 16.93 -13.86 30.86
C ASP A 140 17.08 -14.75 29.61
N GLY A 141 16.45 -14.39 28.50
CA GLY A 141 16.44 -15.17 27.25
C GLY A 141 15.38 -16.27 27.19
N THR A 142 14.55 -16.44 28.23
CA THR A 142 13.46 -17.43 28.22
C THR A 142 12.43 -17.07 27.15
N ALA A 143 12.21 -17.95 26.17
CA ALA A 143 11.23 -17.74 25.11
C ALA A 143 9.97 -18.58 25.33
N LEU A 144 8.80 -17.96 25.15
CA LEU A 144 7.49 -18.58 25.33
C LEU A 144 6.58 -18.22 24.15
N GLY A 145 6.00 -19.23 23.51
CA GLY A 145 4.97 -19.01 22.50
C GLY A 145 3.68 -18.49 23.14
N ALA A 146 3.05 -17.51 22.51
CA ALA A 146 1.79 -16.95 22.98
C ALA A 146 0.87 -16.52 21.83
N VAL A 147 -0.38 -16.25 22.19
CA VAL A 147 -1.41 -15.71 21.31
C VAL A 147 -2.03 -14.49 21.98
N VAL A 148 -2.14 -13.39 21.24
CA VAL A 148 -2.82 -12.17 21.71
C VAL A 148 -4.30 -12.46 21.93
N GLN A 149 -4.83 -12.12 23.09
CA GLN A 149 -6.24 -12.30 23.45
C GLN A 149 -7.00 -10.99 23.42
N SER A 150 -6.36 -9.91 23.87
CA SER A 150 -6.90 -8.56 23.82
C SER A 150 -5.79 -7.53 23.93
N THR A 151 -6.06 -6.34 23.44
CA THR A 151 -5.12 -5.22 23.43
C THR A 151 -5.84 -3.96 23.89
N MET A 152 -5.18 -3.20 24.75
CA MET A 152 -5.59 -1.86 25.17
C MET A 152 -4.50 -0.86 24.80
N ALA A 153 -4.62 0.41 25.19
CA ALA A 153 -3.67 1.45 24.81
C ALA A 153 -2.21 1.15 25.20
N ALA A 154 -1.97 0.56 26.38
CA ALA A 154 -0.61 0.30 26.90
C ALA A 154 -0.38 -1.16 27.35
N THR A 155 -1.38 -2.03 27.20
CA THR A 155 -1.31 -3.41 27.69
C THR A 155 -1.78 -4.41 26.66
N ILE A 156 -1.13 -5.56 26.60
CA ILE A 156 -1.52 -6.71 25.78
C ILE A 156 -1.79 -7.87 26.72
N THR A 157 -2.94 -8.52 26.57
CA THR A 157 -3.25 -9.76 27.29
C THR A 157 -2.92 -10.95 26.40
N LEU A 158 -2.10 -11.86 26.91
CA LEU A 158 -1.59 -13.00 26.17
C LEU A 158 -2.18 -14.31 26.71
N ALA A 159 -2.21 -15.33 25.85
CA ALA A 159 -2.43 -16.72 26.24
C ALA A 159 -1.25 -17.56 25.80
N VAL A 160 -0.70 -18.35 26.72
CA VAL A 160 0.47 -19.19 26.46
C VAL A 160 0.06 -20.40 25.63
N VAL A 161 0.89 -20.80 24.67
CA VAL A 161 0.70 -22.03 23.91
C VAL A 161 1.68 -23.13 24.32
N ASP A 162 1.25 -24.38 24.24
CA ASP A 162 2.12 -25.54 24.42
C ASP A 162 2.97 -25.81 23.17
N SER A 163 3.80 -26.86 23.22
CA SER A 163 4.66 -27.26 22.08
C SER A 163 3.88 -27.79 20.87
N ALA A 164 2.61 -28.16 21.04
CA ALA A 164 1.70 -28.49 19.96
C ALA A 164 0.93 -27.26 19.43
N GLY A 165 1.17 -26.08 20.02
CA GLY A 165 0.54 -24.81 19.66
C GLY A 165 -0.87 -24.62 20.18
N ASN A 166 -1.33 -25.45 21.13
CA ASN A 166 -2.63 -25.34 21.75
C ASN A 166 -2.60 -24.32 22.89
N LEU A 167 -3.69 -23.60 23.08
CA LEU A 167 -3.87 -22.69 24.20
C LEU A 167 -3.81 -23.47 25.52
N THR A 168 -3.01 -22.97 26.45
CA THR A 168 -2.91 -23.50 27.81
C THR A 168 -3.71 -22.65 28.77
N SER A 169 -4.19 -23.24 29.86
CA SER A 169 -4.82 -22.51 30.97
C SER A 169 -3.77 -21.82 31.88
N ALA A 170 -2.57 -21.54 31.36
CA ALA A 170 -1.51 -20.91 32.14
C ALA A 170 -1.97 -19.53 32.62
N GLN A 171 -1.74 -19.26 33.92
CA GLN A 171 -2.16 -18.00 34.54
C GLN A 171 -1.04 -16.97 34.64
N THR A 172 0.19 -17.33 34.28
CA THR A 172 1.36 -16.45 34.35
C THR A 172 2.31 -16.67 33.18
N LEU A 173 3.08 -15.63 32.81
CA LEU A 173 4.16 -15.71 31.82
C LEU A 173 5.52 -16.12 32.43
N GLY A 174 5.59 -16.32 33.75
CA GLY A 174 6.83 -16.66 34.44
C GLY A 174 7.94 -15.62 34.22
N SER A 175 9.17 -16.08 34.01
CA SER A 175 10.32 -15.20 33.74
C SER A 175 10.25 -14.47 32.40
N ALA A 176 9.52 -15.03 31.41
CA ALA A 176 9.34 -14.40 30.11
C ALA A 176 8.58 -13.06 30.20
N GLY A 177 7.68 -12.93 31.19
CA GLY A 177 6.89 -11.71 31.43
C GLY A 177 7.57 -10.66 32.30
N ARG A 178 8.87 -10.76 32.59
CA ARG A 178 9.58 -9.78 33.42
C ARG A 178 9.93 -8.51 32.64
N THR A 179 10.07 -7.42 33.38
CA THR A 179 10.54 -6.12 32.88
C THR A 179 11.85 -6.27 32.10
N GLY A 180 11.96 -5.54 30.98
CA GLY A 180 13.08 -5.63 30.05
C GLY A 180 13.01 -6.82 29.08
N GLY A 181 11.96 -7.66 29.18
CA GLY A 181 11.61 -8.62 28.14
C GLY A 181 10.97 -7.93 26.92
N ARG A 182 10.72 -8.70 25.87
CA ARG A 182 10.15 -8.23 24.60
C ARG A 182 9.11 -9.19 24.06
N ILE A 183 8.18 -8.67 23.28
CA ILE A 183 7.17 -9.43 22.55
C ILE A 183 7.41 -9.23 21.06
N LEU A 184 7.54 -10.32 20.32
CA LEU A 184 7.74 -10.29 18.87
C LEU A 184 6.54 -10.92 18.16
N PRO A 185 5.97 -10.31 17.12
CA PRO A 185 4.97 -10.98 16.29
C PRO A 185 5.61 -12.15 15.54
N LEU A 186 4.85 -13.23 15.41
CA LEU A 186 5.22 -14.38 14.59
C LEU A 186 4.47 -14.34 13.26
N VAL A 187 5.22 -14.25 12.17
CA VAL A 187 4.67 -14.34 10.81
C VAL A 187 4.83 -15.77 10.30
N GLN A 188 3.79 -16.30 9.69
CA GLN A 188 3.86 -17.59 9.00
C GLN A 188 4.60 -17.42 7.69
N VAL A 189 5.66 -18.20 7.50
CA VAL A 189 6.50 -18.14 6.31
C VAL A 189 6.69 -19.51 5.69
N LEU A 190 6.79 -19.53 4.37
CA LEU A 190 7.34 -20.62 3.59
C LEU A 190 8.78 -20.24 3.24
N LEU A 191 9.69 -21.20 3.35
CA LEU A 191 11.10 -20.97 3.03
C LEU A 191 11.33 -21.18 1.54
N ASP A 192 12.16 -20.32 0.93
CA ASP A 192 12.61 -20.53 -0.44
C ASP A 192 13.32 -21.90 -0.54
N PRO A 193 13.18 -22.64 -1.66
CA PRO A 193 13.82 -23.94 -1.82
C PRO A 193 15.34 -23.92 -1.63
N GLN A 194 15.97 -22.78 -1.90
CA GLN A 194 17.40 -22.58 -1.71
C GLN A 194 17.64 -21.71 -0.48
N GLN A 195 18.11 -22.35 0.61
CA GLN A 195 18.62 -21.68 1.80
C GLN A 195 20.15 -21.71 1.80
N GLY A 196 20.79 -20.58 2.10
CA GLY A 196 22.25 -20.49 2.12
C GLY A 196 22.81 -20.73 3.52
N PHE A 197 23.80 -21.62 3.66
CA PHE A 197 24.54 -21.80 4.89
C PHE A 197 26.04 -21.64 4.63
N ALA A 198 26.69 -20.73 5.34
CA ALA A 198 28.14 -20.55 5.31
C ALA A 198 28.73 -20.87 6.68
N ARG A 199 29.88 -21.55 6.69
CA ARG A 199 30.58 -21.90 7.94
C ARG A 199 31.62 -20.84 8.26
N TYR A 200 31.55 -20.26 9.45
CA TYR A 200 32.61 -19.38 9.95
C TYR A 200 33.65 -20.18 10.74
N PRO A 201 34.91 -19.69 10.86
CA PRO A 201 36.03 -20.45 11.44
C PRO A 201 35.85 -20.84 12.92
N ILE A 202 34.91 -20.22 13.63
CA ILE A 202 34.70 -20.39 15.07
C ILE A 202 33.24 -20.82 15.27
N SER A 203 32.95 -22.10 15.54
CA SER A 203 31.67 -22.71 16.02
C SER A 203 30.33 -21.98 15.74
N VAL A 204 30.23 -21.30 14.61
CA VAL A 204 29.13 -20.43 14.23
C VAL A 204 28.90 -20.63 12.75
N ASP A 205 27.65 -20.85 12.39
CA ASP A 205 27.21 -20.88 11.00
C ASP A 205 26.43 -19.59 10.71
N LEU A 206 26.59 -19.06 9.51
CA LEU A 206 25.76 -17.98 8.99
C LEU A 206 24.66 -18.59 8.13
N TRP A 207 23.41 -18.33 8.47
CA TRP A 207 22.26 -18.68 7.65
C TRP A 207 21.78 -17.45 6.88
N ALA A 208 21.81 -17.53 5.55
CA ALA A 208 21.10 -16.60 4.66
C ALA A 208 19.65 -17.07 4.51
N LEU A 209 18.78 -16.46 5.32
CA LEU A 209 17.35 -16.72 5.33
C LEU A 209 16.70 -16.05 4.12
N ARG A 210 15.90 -16.84 3.39
CA ARG A 210 14.95 -16.33 2.39
C ARG A 210 13.60 -16.97 2.60
N ALA A 211 12.59 -16.16 2.82
CA ALA A 211 11.27 -16.65 3.16
C ALA A 211 10.18 -15.76 2.57
N GLN A 212 9.03 -16.36 2.26
CA GLN A 212 7.83 -15.64 1.82
C GLN A 212 6.72 -15.83 2.85
N ALA A 213 6.00 -14.77 3.18
CA ALA A 213 4.83 -14.89 4.05
C ALA A 213 3.78 -15.81 3.41
N ALA A 214 3.23 -16.73 4.20
CA ALA A 214 2.17 -17.64 3.79
C ALA A 214 0.80 -16.94 3.69
N VAL A 215 0.68 -15.75 4.26
CA VAL A 215 -0.53 -14.93 4.28
C VAL A 215 -0.19 -13.56 3.73
N PHE A 216 -1.13 -12.97 2.97
CA PHE A 216 -1.00 -11.62 2.45
C PHE A 216 -1.22 -10.57 3.55
N GLY A 217 -0.60 -9.40 3.37
CA GLY A 217 -0.74 -8.28 4.29
C GLY A 217 -0.01 -8.47 5.62
N TRP A 218 -0.18 -7.47 6.48
CA TRP A 218 0.52 -7.32 7.74
C TRP A 218 -0.28 -8.05 8.83
N GLY A 219 0.10 -9.29 9.13
CA GLY A 219 -0.56 -10.12 10.16
C GLY A 219 -1.87 -10.79 9.74
N GLY A 220 -2.24 -10.76 8.45
CA GLY A 220 -3.46 -11.40 7.95
C GLY A 220 -4.77 -10.79 8.49
N VAL A 221 -4.71 -9.56 9.01
CA VAL A 221 -5.87 -8.80 9.45
C VAL A 221 -5.87 -7.40 8.85
N ASP A 222 -7.08 -6.97 8.52
CA ASP A 222 -7.50 -5.63 8.09
C ASP A 222 -7.19 -4.45 9.03
N VAL A 223 -6.08 -4.40 9.77
CA VAL A 223 -5.95 -3.44 10.88
C VAL A 223 -4.57 -2.78 10.92
N MET A 224 -4.56 -1.48 11.21
CA MET A 224 -3.33 -0.69 11.40
C MET A 224 -3.21 -0.22 12.85
N GLY A 225 -1.96 -0.02 13.29
CA GLY A 225 -1.66 0.46 14.64
C GLY A 225 -1.90 1.97 14.83
N ALA A 226 -1.59 2.47 16.02
CA ALA A 226 -1.45 3.91 16.27
C ALA A 226 -0.38 4.51 15.34
N GLY A 227 -0.50 5.79 15.01
CA GLY A 227 0.36 6.46 14.01
C GLY A 227 -0.08 6.24 12.56
N ALA A 228 -1.05 5.37 12.29
CA ALA A 228 -1.61 5.14 10.96
C ALA A 228 -2.64 6.21 10.55
N SER A 229 -2.22 7.46 10.53
CA SER A 229 -2.96 8.59 9.98
C SER A 229 -2.14 9.27 8.89
N ILE A 230 -2.75 9.56 7.75
CA ILE A 230 -2.05 10.11 6.57
C ILE A 230 -2.67 11.46 6.24
N VAL A 231 -1.84 12.44 5.92
CA VAL A 231 -2.31 13.74 5.44
C VAL A 231 -2.92 13.56 4.04
N THR A 232 -4.16 14.01 3.86
CA THR A 232 -4.82 14.00 2.55
C THR A 232 -4.94 15.40 1.99
N TYR A 233 -5.06 15.49 0.67
CA TYR A 233 -5.29 16.76 -0.01
C TYR A 233 -6.60 17.42 0.45
N SER A 234 -7.69 16.65 0.50
CA SER A 234 -9.03 17.18 0.79
C SER A 234 -9.20 17.66 2.23
N ALA A 235 -8.62 16.94 3.19
CA ALA A 235 -8.70 17.31 4.61
C ALA A 235 -7.60 18.29 5.02
N GLY A 236 -6.45 18.26 4.32
CA GLY A 236 -5.27 19.04 4.66
C GLY A 236 -4.74 18.76 6.06
N ALA A 237 -5.09 17.62 6.65
CA ALA A 237 -4.72 17.22 8.00
C ALA A 237 -4.61 15.68 8.06
N PRO A 238 -3.93 15.11 9.06
CA PRO A 238 -3.86 13.66 9.22
C PRO A 238 -5.26 13.05 9.40
N VAL A 239 -5.62 12.11 8.52
CA VAL A 239 -6.87 11.35 8.57
C VAL A 239 -6.56 9.90 8.95
N PRO A 240 -7.26 9.30 9.93
CA PRO A 240 -7.10 7.89 10.26
C PRO A 240 -7.30 6.98 9.04
N VAL A 241 -6.46 5.94 8.88
CA VAL A 241 -6.51 5.06 7.71
C VAL A 241 -7.86 4.35 7.52
N ALA A 242 -8.58 4.11 8.60
CA ALA A 242 -9.93 3.53 8.57
C ALA A 242 -10.98 4.46 7.93
N GLU A 243 -10.72 5.77 7.91
CA GLU A 243 -11.63 6.79 7.37
C GLU A 243 -11.26 7.19 5.93
N LEU A 244 -10.05 6.83 5.46
CA LEU A 244 -9.60 7.11 4.10
C LEU A 244 -10.41 6.34 3.04
N VAL A 245 -10.92 7.05 2.04
CA VAL A 245 -11.62 6.49 0.87
C VAL A 245 -10.69 6.42 -0.35
N GLU A 246 -11.05 5.63 -1.37
CA GLU A 246 -10.22 5.47 -2.58
C GLU A 246 -10.04 6.76 -3.38
N ALA A 247 -10.93 7.73 -3.21
CA ALA A 247 -10.83 9.05 -3.85
C ALA A 247 -9.87 10.02 -3.14
N ASP A 248 -9.36 9.67 -1.95
CA ASP A 248 -8.46 10.54 -1.21
C ASP A 248 -7.07 10.54 -1.85
N LEU A 249 -6.63 11.72 -2.29
CA LEU A 249 -5.27 11.93 -2.75
C LEU A 249 -4.36 12.13 -1.52
N LEU A 250 -3.47 11.17 -1.30
CA LEU A 250 -2.56 11.15 -0.16
C LEU A 250 -1.36 12.06 -0.38
N ILE A 251 -0.80 12.59 0.70
CA ILE A 251 0.41 13.39 0.70
C ILE A 251 1.51 12.62 1.42
N TRP A 252 2.70 12.53 0.80
CA TRP A 252 3.91 12.08 1.48
C TRP A 252 4.40 13.18 2.40
N ASP A 253 4.04 13.14 3.68
CA ASP A 253 4.33 14.14 4.72
C ASP A 253 5.50 13.73 5.64
N ARG A 254 6.47 12.99 5.10
CA ARG A 254 7.67 12.58 5.83
C ARG A 254 8.94 13.16 5.19
N PRO A 255 9.98 13.43 6.01
CA PRO A 255 11.24 13.96 5.50
C PRO A 255 11.81 13.10 4.36
N ASN A 256 12.32 13.77 3.33
CA ASN A 256 13.06 13.13 2.24
C ASN A 256 14.53 13.56 2.32
N ALA A 257 15.43 12.59 2.46
CA ALA A 257 16.87 12.83 2.64
C ALA A 257 17.59 13.26 1.35
N ILE A 258 16.88 13.40 0.22
CA ILE A 258 17.45 13.87 -1.05
C ILE A 258 17.17 15.36 -1.22
N GLU A 259 18.21 16.17 -1.23
CA GLU A 259 18.08 17.63 -1.42
C GLU A 259 18.30 18.05 -2.88
N GLY A 260 17.53 19.07 -3.30
CA GLY A 260 17.69 19.71 -4.59
C GLY A 260 17.38 18.80 -5.78
N THR A 261 18.11 18.99 -6.88
CA THR A 261 17.90 18.23 -8.14
C THR A 261 18.74 16.96 -8.24
N ALA A 262 19.36 16.55 -7.13
CA ALA A 262 20.25 15.39 -7.11
C ALA A 262 19.48 14.10 -7.47
N SER A 263 20.03 13.33 -8.41
CA SER A 263 19.48 12.04 -8.84
C SER A 263 18.10 12.08 -9.49
N GLU A 264 17.62 13.26 -9.88
CA GLU A 264 16.44 13.39 -10.73
C GLU A 264 16.76 12.96 -12.15
N ALA A 265 15.79 12.32 -12.81
CA ALA A 265 15.91 11.93 -14.20
C ALA A 265 14.64 12.30 -14.96
N MET A 266 14.80 12.74 -16.21
CA MET A 266 13.69 13.08 -17.09
C MET A 266 13.62 12.06 -18.23
N LEU A 267 12.43 11.54 -18.50
CA LEU A 267 12.12 10.88 -19.78
C LEU A 267 11.35 11.87 -20.64
N SER A 268 11.84 12.10 -21.86
CA SER A 268 11.19 13.04 -22.80
C SER A 268 9.91 12.49 -23.41
N GLY A 269 9.71 11.17 -23.38
CA GLY A 269 8.60 10.51 -24.08
C GLY A 269 8.67 10.59 -25.61
N ALA A 270 9.71 11.23 -26.15
CA ALA A 270 9.92 11.36 -27.59
C ALA A 270 10.61 10.11 -28.13
N GLU A 271 9.99 9.45 -29.10
CA GLU A 271 10.60 8.38 -29.88
C GLU A 271 11.39 8.99 -31.03
N THR A 272 12.61 8.48 -31.22
CA THR A 272 13.43 8.83 -32.38
C THR A 272 13.34 7.72 -33.43
N LEU A 273 12.96 8.11 -34.64
CA LEU A 273 12.96 7.25 -35.81
C LEU A 273 14.12 7.69 -36.73
N ASP A 274 15.03 6.75 -37.01
CA ASP A 274 16.11 6.93 -37.98
C ASP A 274 15.88 6.00 -39.19
N LEU A 275 15.51 6.60 -40.32
CA LEU A 275 15.31 5.90 -41.61
C LEU A 275 16.54 6.02 -42.54
N GLY A 276 17.73 6.32 -42.01
CA GLY A 276 19.00 6.29 -42.74
C GLY A 276 19.32 7.53 -43.58
N ALA A 277 18.59 8.64 -43.39
CA ALA A 277 18.89 9.92 -44.05
C ALA A 277 18.82 11.11 -43.08
N LEU A 278 17.78 11.19 -42.25
CA LEU A 278 17.61 12.21 -41.21
C LEU A 278 16.87 11.62 -40.00
N PRO A 279 17.37 11.81 -38.76
CA PRO A 279 16.62 11.46 -37.56
C PRO A 279 15.38 12.35 -37.44
N SER A 280 14.23 11.75 -37.14
CA SER A 280 12.97 12.44 -36.85
C SER A 280 12.47 12.02 -35.46
N GLY A 281 11.93 12.98 -34.70
CA GLY A 281 11.38 12.74 -33.37
C GLY A 281 9.86 12.86 -33.39
N PHE A 282 9.16 11.93 -32.76
CA PHE A 282 7.72 11.98 -32.56
C PHE A 282 7.42 11.80 -31.07
N GLY A 283 6.52 12.59 -30.51
CA GLY A 283 6.11 12.48 -29.12
C GLY A 283 4.83 13.28 -28.89
N ASP A 284 3.85 12.62 -28.30
CA ASP A 284 2.54 13.22 -27.96
C ASP A 284 2.40 13.48 -26.45
N GLN A 285 3.46 13.26 -25.66
CA GLN A 285 3.44 13.59 -24.23
C GLN A 285 3.39 15.11 -24.05
N HIS A 286 2.41 15.58 -23.27
CA HIS A 286 2.21 17.00 -23.02
C HIS A 286 3.04 17.52 -21.84
N VAL A 287 3.45 16.63 -20.93
CA VAL A 287 4.28 16.94 -19.77
C VAL A 287 5.49 15.98 -19.73
N PRO A 288 6.71 16.48 -19.43
CA PRO A 288 7.88 15.61 -19.25
C PRO A 288 7.72 14.68 -18.04
N ASP A 289 8.15 13.43 -18.21
CA ASP A 289 8.08 12.40 -17.17
C ASP A 289 9.33 12.46 -16.26
N TRP A 290 9.19 13.14 -15.13
CA TRP A 290 10.24 13.31 -14.13
C TRP A 290 10.22 12.21 -13.07
N ALA A 291 11.37 11.58 -12.86
CA ALA A 291 11.64 10.71 -11.72
C ALA A 291 12.14 11.52 -10.53
N ARG A 292 11.42 11.38 -9.41
CA ARG A 292 11.71 11.92 -8.09
C ARG A 292 12.18 10.79 -7.17
N PRO A 293 13.43 10.80 -6.71
CA PRO A 293 13.89 9.80 -5.76
C PRO A 293 13.38 10.14 -4.35
N ILE A 294 13.06 9.11 -3.57
CA ILE A 294 12.61 9.22 -2.17
C ILE A 294 13.57 8.41 -1.31
N ARG A 295 14.18 9.05 -0.32
CA ARG A 295 14.95 8.38 0.73
C ARG A 295 14.37 8.74 2.08
N PHE A 296 13.92 7.73 2.80
CA PHE A 296 13.36 7.90 4.12
C PHE A 296 13.92 6.84 5.06
N ALA A 297 14.36 7.27 6.24
CA ALA A 297 14.82 6.40 7.29
C ALA A 297 14.33 6.93 8.63
N SER A 298 13.86 6.04 9.49
CA SER A 298 13.39 6.39 10.83
C SER A 298 13.55 5.23 11.79
N SER A 299 13.71 5.56 13.07
CA SER A 299 13.65 4.62 14.19
C SER A 299 12.36 4.76 14.99
N ASP A 300 11.46 5.68 14.60
CA ASP A 300 10.19 5.91 15.26
C ASP A 300 9.17 4.82 14.86
N PRO A 301 8.57 4.12 15.84
CA PRO A 301 7.48 3.17 15.57
C PRO A 301 6.27 3.78 14.84
N ASP A 302 5.95 5.05 15.08
CA ASP A 302 4.80 5.71 14.46
C ASP A 302 5.05 5.96 12.96
N ASP A 303 6.29 6.30 12.60
CA ASP A 303 6.72 6.41 11.20
C ASP A 303 6.67 5.07 10.47
N TRP A 304 6.96 3.98 11.18
CA TRP A 304 6.82 2.64 10.61
C TRP A 304 5.36 2.29 10.33
N GLN A 305 4.44 2.59 11.26
CA GLN A 305 3.00 2.39 11.07
C GLN A 305 2.46 3.29 9.96
N TRP A 306 2.91 4.55 9.89
CA TRP A 306 2.59 5.47 8.79
C TRP A 306 3.03 4.91 7.44
N LEU A 307 4.27 4.42 7.31
CA LEU A 307 4.77 3.89 6.04
C LEU A 307 3.96 2.66 5.57
N LYS A 308 3.65 1.73 6.49
CA LYS A 308 2.79 0.58 6.19
C LYS A 308 1.41 1.02 5.71
N ALA A 309 0.80 1.99 6.41
CA ALA A 309 -0.48 2.57 6.04
C ALA A 309 -0.46 3.26 4.67
N PHE A 310 0.59 4.03 4.40
CA PHE A 310 0.78 4.74 3.14
C PHE A 310 0.88 3.77 1.98
N LEU A 311 1.83 2.82 2.05
CA LEU A 311 2.05 1.80 1.03
C LEU A 311 0.80 0.94 0.77
N ARG A 312 0.04 0.65 1.83
CA ARG A 312 -1.22 -0.06 1.74
C ARG A 312 -2.25 0.72 0.91
N LYS A 313 -2.45 2.00 1.19
CA LYS A 313 -3.48 2.79 0.52
C LYS A 313 -3.12 3.11 -0.92
N ILE A 314 -1.84 3.37 -1.21
CA ILE A 314 -1.40 3.54 -2.61
C ILE A 314 -1.30 2.22 -3.40
N ARG A 315 -1.40 1.08 -2.69
CA ARG A 315 -1.25 -0.28 -3.21
C ARG A 315 0.04 -0.44 -4.03
N GLY A 316 1.15 -0.04 -3.42
CA GLY A 316 2.45 0.03 -4.08
C GLY A 316 2.46 1.04 -5.22
N ARG A 317 2.33 0.57 -6.46
CA ARG A 317 2.48 1.39 -7.66
C ARG A 317 1.17 1.86 -8.25
N GLN A 318 0.03 1.39 -7.76
CA GLN A 318 -1.25 1.58 -8.43
C GLN A 318 -1.75 3.03 -8.38
N VAL A 319 -1.82 3.60 -7.18
CA VAL A 319 -2.46 4.90 -6.95
C VAL A 319 -1.43 6.01 -6.90
N SER A 320 -1.79 7.18 -7.41
CA SER A 320 -0.98 8.39 -7.28
C SER A 320 -1.04 9.00 -5.88
N PHE A 321 -0.04 9.80 -5.57
CA PHE A 321 0.05 10.57 -4.34
C PHE A 321 0.78 11.88 -4.62
N LEU A 322 0.72 12.81 -3.67
CA LEU A 322 1.41 14.08 -3.73
C LEU A 322 2.77 13.98 -3.05
N LEU A 323 3.80 14.43 -3.75
CA LEU A 323 5.18 14.46 -3.28
C LEU A 323 5.75 15.86 -3.47
N SER A 324 6.42 16.37 -2.44
CA SER A 324 7.23 17.58 -2.56
C SER A 324 8.42 17.34 -3.48
N THR A 325 8.73 18.28 -4.37
CA THR A 325 9.97 18.28 -5.15
C THR A 325 11.22 18.30 -4.25
N ASN A 326 11.07 18.72 -2.99
CA ASN A 326 12.13 18.91 -2.00
C ASN A 326 13.23 19.90 -2.41
N ARG A 327 12.97 20.71 -3.45
CA ARG A 327 13.80 21.81 -3.92
C ARG A 327 13.38 23.13 -3.29
N ASP A 328 14.25 24.12 -3.29
CA ASP A 328 13.86 25.50 -2.98
C ASP A 328 13.28 26.14 -4.24
N ASP A 329 12.06 25.73 -4.61
CA ASP A 329 11.41 26.18 -5.84
C ASP A 329 10.95 27.64 -5.73
N LEU A 330 10.74 28.15 -4.51
CA LEU A 330 10.39 29.54 -4.23
C LEU A 330 11.25 30.11 -3.11
N ILE A 331 11.78 31.31 -3.31
CA ILE A 331 12.61 31.98 -2.31
C ILE A 331 11.72 32.76 -1.35
N TYR A 332 11.62 32.27 -0.12
CA TYR A 332 10.84 32.90 0.95
C TYR A 332 11.42 34.28 1.36
N VAL A 333 10.54 35.26 1.57
CA VAL A 333 10.90 36.62 2.02
C VAL A 333 10.33 36.91 3.41
N ALA A 334 9.01 36.80 3.58
CA ALA A 334 8.32 37.12 4.83
C ALA A 334 6.93 36.48 4.91
N THR A 335 6.45 36.26 6.13
CA THR A 335 5.04 35.92 6.39
C THR A 335 4.19 37.17 6.29
N THR A 336 2.99 37.05 5.72
CA THR A 336 1.98 38.11 5.67
C THR A 336 0.75 37.69 6.48
N PRO A 337 -0.16 38.61 6.86
CA PRO A 337 -1.37 38.25 7.62
C PRO A 337 -2.29 37.22 6.95
N HIS A 338 -2.15 37.03 5.63
CA HIS A 338 -3.01 36.14 4.83
C HIS A 338 -2.20 35.09 4.02
N GLY A 339 -0.91 34.92 4.31
CA GLY A 339 -0.06 33.97 3.60
C GLY A 339 1.41 34.31 3.68
N ILE A 340 2.10 34.31 2.55
CA ILE A 340 3.56 34.51 2.47
C ILE A 340 3.94 35.44 1.33
N GLN A 341 5.14 36.00 1.40
CA GLN A 341 5.79 36.75 0.34
C GLN A 341 7.02 35.98 -0.12
N VAL A 342 7.15 35.85 -1.44
CA VAL A 342 8.26 35.17 -2.11
C VAL A 342 8.90 36.11 -3.13
N GLN A 343 10.09 35.78 -3.62
CA GLN A 343 10.68 36.51 -4.73
C GLN A 343 9.94 36.23 -6.05
N SER A 344 9.86 37.24 -6.91
CA SER A 344 9.26 37.14 -8.25
C SER A 344 10.30 36.76 -9.31
N ALA A 345 9.84 36.49 -10.54
CA ALA A 345 10.69 36.16 -11.69
C ALA A 345 11.73 37.24 -12.02
N ASP A 346 11.54 38.48 -11.55
CA ASP A 346 12.51 39.57 -11.70
C ASP A 346 13.81 39.34 -10.91
N VAL A 347 13.79 38.42 -9.94
CA VAL A 347 14.96 38.02 -9.18
C VAL A 347 15.58 36.76 -9.77
N ALA A 348 16.87 36.83 -10.07
CA ALA A 348 17.60 35.71 -10.65
C ALA A 348 17.52 34.47 -9.75
N GLY A 349 17.00 33.37 -10.29
CA GLY A 349 16.86 32.09 -9.59
C GLY A 349 15.53 31.89 -8.86
N ALA A 350 14.66 32.90 -8.77
CA ALA A 350 13.36 32.79 -8.07
C ALA A 350 12.27 32.03 -8.85
N GLY A 351 12.50 31.75 -10.14
CA GLY A 351 11.52 31.07 -10.99
C GLY A 351 10.32 31.94 -11.39
N ASP A 352 9.52 31.45 -12.34
CA ASP A 352 8.31 32.12 -12.80
C ASP A 352 7.06 31.45 -12.22
N TYR A 353 6.85 31.68 -10.91
CA TYR A 353 5.71 31.10 -10.21
C TYR A 353 4.37 31.64 -10.73
N ALA A 354 4.31 32.88 -11.22
CA ALA A 354 3.08 33.46 -11.73
C ALA A 354 2.53 32.67 -12.93
N SER A 355 3.40 32.28 -13.87
CA SER A 355 3.03 31.41 -14.99
C SER A 355 2.59 30.01 -14.53
N TRP A 356 3.24 29.44 -13.52
CA TRP A 356 2.87 28.13 -12.98
C TRP A 356 1.57 28.16 -12.17
N PHE A 357 1.28 29.26 -11.48
CA PHE A 357 0.02 29.47 -10.77
C PHE A 357 -1.14 29.60 -11.76
N ALA A 358 -0.95 30.32 -12.87
CA ALA A 358 -1.95 30.50 -13.92
C ALA A 358 -2.32 29.19 -14.64
N SER A 359 -1.42 28.21 -14.69
CA SER A 359 -1.71 26.88 -15.24
C SER A 359 -2.52 25.98 -14.30
N LEU A 360 -2.77 26.42 -13.07
CA LEU A 360 -3.44 25.67 -11.98
C LEU A 360 -2.70 24.40 -11.52
N ALA A 361 -1.64 23.98 -12.21
CA ALA A 361 -0.93 22.74 -11.91
C ALA A 361 -0.05 22.84 -10.64
N HIS A 362 0.37 24.05 -10.25
CA HIS A 362 1.37 24.27 -9.20
C HIS A 362 0.89 25.23 -8.10
N GLN A 363 -0.38 25.14 -7.71
CA GLN A 363 -0.95 25.94 -6.62
C GLN A 363 -0.63 25.37 -5.23
N ARG A 364 0.24 24.36 -5.12
CA ARG A 364 0.48 23.61 -3.89
C ARG A 364 1.94 23.70 -3.50
N LEU A 365 2.15 24.07 -2.25
CA LEU A 365 3.48 24.22 -1.69
C LEU A 365 3.63 23.30 -0.48
N ALA A 366 4.83 22.72 -0.37
CA ALA A 366 5.32 22.09 0.83
C ALA A 366 6.32 23.04 1.48
N GLU A 367 6.05 23.38 2.73
CA GLU A 367 6.83 24.31 3.53
C GLU A 367 7.60 23.50 4.55
N ALA A 368 8.92 23.47 4.45
CA ALA A 368 9.75 22.91 5.50
C ALA A 368 10.12 24.02 6.48
N THR A 369 9.79 23.84 7.75
CA THR A 369 10.16 24.79 8.80
C THR A 369 11.61 24.56 9.24
N THR A 370 12.19 25.54 9.93
CA THR A 370 13.53 25.41 10.55
C THR A 370 13.62 24.28 11.57
N ASP A 371 12.48 23.85 12.11
CA ASP A 371 12.40 22.78 13.11
C ASP A 371 12.29 21.38 12.47
N GLY A 372 12.21 21.30 11.13
CA GLY A 372 12.16 20.05 10.37
C GLY A 372 10.74 19.56 10.06
N ASP A 373 9.71 20.27 10.51
CA ASP A 373 8.32 19.95 10.20
C ASP A 373 7.99 20.34 8.75
N VAL A 374 7.18 19.51 8.09
CA VAL A 374 6.68 19.78 6.73
C VAL A 374 5.19 20.09 6.79
N GLN A 375 4.80 21.27 6.31
CA GLN A 375 3.42 21.72 6.20
C GLN A 375 3.02 21.82 4.73
N TYR A 376 1.74 21.58 4.43
CA TYR A 376 1.21 21.67 3.07
C TYR A 376 0.16 22.76 3.01
N VAL A 377 0.33 23.67 2.06
CA VAL A 377 -0.56 24.81 1.84
C VAL A 377 -1.00 24.86 0.39
N THR A 378 -2.21 25.39 0.19
CA THR A 378 -2.73 25.70 -1.14
C THR A 378 -2.71 27.21 -1.31
N VAL A 379 -2.08 27.67 -2.39
CA VAL A 379 -2.11 29.06 -2.82
C VAL A 379 -3.47 29.33 -3.46
N THR A 380 -4.22 30.23 -2.85
CA THR A 380 -5.58 30.62 -3.27
C THR A 380 -5.60 31.91 -4.08
N GLY A 381 -4.53 32.69 -4.00
CA GLY A 381 -4.40 33.95 -4.71
C GLY A 381 -2.94 34.38 -4.83
N LEU A 382 -2.67 35.17 -5.85
CA LEU A 382 -1.34 35.70 -6.15
C LEU A 382 -1.47 37.19 -6.50
N VAL A 383 -0.59 38.00 -5.93
CA VAL A 383 -0.42 39.42 -6.27
C VAL A 383 1.05 39.65 -6.57
N ASP A 384 1.35 40.12 -7.77
CA ASP A 384 2.66 40.63 -8.12
C ASP A 384 2.74 42.12 -7.77
N HIS A 385 3.75 42.49 -6.99
CA HIS A 385 3.96 43.88 -6.58
C HIS A 385 4.78 44.66 -7.61
N HIS A 386 5.34 43.99 -8.61
CA HIS A 386 6.25 44.57 -9.61
C HIS A 386 7.46 45.28 -8.97
N ASP A 387 7.87 44.83 -7.79
CA ASP A 387 9.01 45.33 -7.03
C ASP A 387 10.08 44.24 -6.80
N GLY A 388 9.96 43.11 -7.49
CA GLY A 388 10.78 41.93 -7.28
C GLY A 388 10.15 40.89 -6.35
N THR A 389 8.94 41.11 -5.83
CA THR A 389 8.27 40.18 -4.91
C THR A 389 6.83 39.81 -5.32
N LEU A 390 6.39 38.62 -4.90
CA LEU A 390 5.03 38.12 -5.06
C LEU A 390 4.42 37.86 -3.68
N SER A 391 3.18 38.29 -3.46
CA SER A 391 2.38 37.86 -2.31
C SER A 391 1.48 36.69 -2.69
N LEU A 392 1.61 35.61 -1.94
CA LEU A 392 0.80 34.39 -2.07
C LEU A 392 -0.21 34.34 -0.92
N SER A 393 -1.49 34.31 -1.26
CA SER A 393 -2.57 34.06 -0.29
C SER A 393 -2.70 32.57 -0.09
N LEU A 394 -2.71 32.11 1.16
CA LEU A 394 -2.74 30.69 1.50
C LEU A 394 -4.11 30.28 2.07
N ASP A 395 -4.45 29.00 1.94
CA ASP A 395 -5.67 28.41 2.54
C ASP A 395 -5.61 28.36 4.08
N ARG A 396 -4.41 28.47 4.64
CA ARG A 396 -4.14 28.43 6.08
C ARG A 396 -2.95 29.31 6.47
N ILE A 397 -2.83 29.56 7.77
CA ILE A 397 -1.69 30.28 8.35
C ILE A 397 -0.53 29.31 8.51
N VAL A 398 0.67 29.75 8.12
CA VAL A 398 1.91 29.01 8.33
C VAL A 398 2.35 29.13 9.79
N LEU A 399 2.70 27.99 10.40
CA LEU A 399 3.23 27.94 11.75
C LEU A 399 4.76 27.76 11.72
N GLY A 400 5.47 28.55 12.50
CA GLY A 400 6.94 28.49 12.58
C GLY A 400 7.66 29.32 11.52
N THR A 401 8.98 29.17 11.47
CA THR A 401 9.83 29.89 10.49
C THR A 401 10.04 29.00 9.28
N ILE A 402 9.67 29.49 8.09
CA ILE A 402 9.90 28.77 6.83
C ILE A 402 11.39 28.76 6.51
N ALA A 403 11.94 27.56 6.30
CA ALA A 403 13.30 27.36 5.83
C ALA A 403 13.37 27.07 4.32
N LYS A 404 12.33 26.43 3.76
CA LYS A 404 12.29 26.03 2.34
C LYS A 404 10.87 25.97 1.83
N LEU A 405 10.65 26.38 0.58
CA LEU A 405 9.38 26.24 -0.13
C LEU A 405 9.57 25.38 -1.38
N SER A 406 8.87 24.26 -1.42
CA SER A 406 8.91 23.32 -2.53
C SER A 406 7.55 23.21 -3.21
N LEU A 407 7.53 23.04 -4.53
CA LEU A 407 6.31 22.65 -5.24
C LEU A 407 5.90 21.23 -4.85
N VAL A 408 4.60 20.95 -4.96
CA VAL A 408 4.05 19.62 -4.73
C VAL A 408 3.50 19.08 -6.04
N GLU A 409 4.03 17.94 -6.47
CA GLU A 409 3.67 17.27 -7.71
C GLU A 409 2.89 15.99 -7.42
N GLN A 410 2.00 15.61 -8.34
CA GLN A 410 1.37 14.31 -8.31
C GLN A 410 2.29 13.27 -8.95
N VAL A 411 2.59 12.22 -8.21
CA VAL A 411 3.52 11.16 -8.61
C VAL A 411 2.93 9.77 -8.36
N ARG A 412 3.51 8.76 -9.00
CA ARG A 412 3.25 7.33 -8.74
C ARG A 412 4.58 6.61 -8.49
N LEU A 413 4.61 5.63 -7.59
CA LEU A 413 5.83 4.84 -7.38
C LEU A 413 6.23 4.10 -8.66
N GLU A 414 7.53 4.07 -8.96
CA GLU A 414 8.11 3.38 -10.10
C GLU A 414 9.34 2.55 -9.68
N GLY A 415 9.63 1.50 -10.45
CA GLY A 415 10.84 0.69 -10.33
C GLY A 415 10.76 -0.52 -11.26
N SER A 416 11.80 -1.33 -11.36
CA SER A 416 11.82 -2.48 -12.28
C SER A 416 10.86 -3.62 -11.88
N ASP A 417 10.60 -3.83 -10.58
CA ASP A 417 10.17 -5.16 -10.11
C ASP A 417 8.95 -5.18 -9.15
N ASP A 418 8.02 -4.23 -9.27
CA ASP A 418 6.81 -4.04 -8.42
C ASP A 418 7.00 -4.32 -6.93
N HIS A 419 8.15 -3.95 -6.38
CA HIS A 419 8.45 -4.15 -4.99
C HIS A 419 8.95 -2.91 -4.29
N VAL A 420 8.56 -2.79 -3.02
CA VAL A 420 9.11 -1.84 -2.06
C VAL A 420 9.95 -2.64 -1.09
N ALA A 421 11.25 -2.38 -1.08
CA ALA A 421 12.19 -3.00 -0.16
C ALA A 421 12.46 -2.06 1.02
N VAL A 422 12.15 -2.52 2.22
CA VAL A 422 12.48 -1.87 3.48
C VAL A 422 13.70 -2.58 4.07
N THR A 423 14.76 -1.85 4.36
CA THR A 423 15.97 -2.38 4.98
C THR A 423 16.02 -2.00 6.46
N TRP A 424 16.42 -2.93 7.31
CA TRP A 424 16.54 -2.75 8.75
C TRP A 424 17.99 -2.84 9.19
N ASP A 425 18.44 -1.78 9.86
CA ASP A 425 19.80 -1.60 10.37
C ASP A 425 19.76 -1.08 11.80
N GLY A 426 20.10 -1.92 12.77
CA GLY A 426 20.24 -1.48 14.18
C GLY A 426 18.99 -0.84 14.78
N GLY A 427 17.79 -1.29 14.39
CA GLY A 427 16.51 -0.73 14.84
C GLY A 427 16.00 0.46 14.03
N THR A 428 16.74 0.90 13.02
CA THR A 428 16.29 1.91 12.05
C THR A 428 15.81 1.20 10.80
N PHE A 429 14.63 1.55 10.29
CA PHE A 429 14.21 1.15 8.96
C PHE A 429 14.60 2.21 7.93
N SER A 430 14.87 1.80 6.71
CA SER A 430 15.10 2.70 5.59
C SER A 430 14.44 2.19 4.31
N VAL A 431 14.01 3.13 3.47
CA VAL A 431 13.48 2.90 2.13
C VAL A 431 14.15 3.84 1.14
N GLU A 432 14.47 3.29 -0.03
CA GLU A 432 14.86 4.04 -1.21
C GLU A 432 13.87 3.71 -2.32
N LEU A 433 13.11 4.71 -2.76
CA LEU A 433 12.08 4.57 -3.78
C LEU A 433 12.34 5.56 -4.91
N VAL A 434 11.70 5.32 -6.04
CA VAL A 434 11.58 6.29 -7.12
C VAL A 434 10.09 6.49 -7.37
N ALA A 435 9.65 7.73 -7.49
CA ALA A 435 8.32 8.08 -7.93
C ALA A 435 8.43 8.87 -9.23
N ARG A 436 7.45 8.74 -10.12
CA ARG A 436 7.40 9.48 -11.37
C ARG A 436 6.19 10.37 -11.45
N THR A 437 6.34 11.55 -12.04
CA THR A 437 5.24 12.47 -12.28
C THR A 437 4.16 11.77 -13.09
N SER A 438 2.94 11.80 -12.58
CA SER A 438 1.77 11.22 -13.23
C SER A 438 0.95 12.35 -13.84
N GLU A 439 0.71 12.30 -15.15
CA GLU A 439 -0.33 13.12 -15.75
C GLU A 439 -1.70 12.62 -15.27
N GLU A 440 -2.32 13.35 -14.35
CA GLU A 440 -3.76 13.23 -14.11
C GLU A 440 -4.31 14.60 -13.75
N THR A 441 -5.31 15.02 -14.52
CA THR A 441 -6.03 16.28 -14.34
C THR A 441 -6.59 16.31 -12.92
N LEU A 442 -6.31 17.37 -12.16
CA LEU A 442 -6.81 17.60 -10.79
C LEU A 442 -8.31 17.90 -10.75
N VAL A 443 -9.09 16.95 -11.25
CA VAL A 443 -10.51 16.79 -11.03
C VAL A 443 -10.62 15.45 -10.29
N PRO A 444 -11.49 15.29 -9.27
CA PRO A 444 -11.73 13.98 -8.63
C PRO A 444 -11.88 12.89 -9.70
N PRO A 445 -11.55 11.61 -9.42
CA PRO A 445 -11.33 10.50 -10.36
C PRO A 445 -12.57 10.14 -11.21
N ASN A 446 -13.03 11.11 -11.99
CA ASN A 446 -14.14 11.07 -12.93
C ASN A 446 -13.60 11.03 -14.37
N LEU A 447 -12.28 10.97 -14.53
CA LEU A 447 -11.61 10.54 -15.75
C LEU A 447 -11.19 9.07 -15.65
N LEU A 448 -11.94 8.26 -14.89
CA LEU A 448 -11.99 6.86 -15.24
C LEU A 448 -12.58 6.78 -16.65
N LEU A 449 -11.90 6.09 -17.58
CA LEU A 449 -12.49 5.70 -18.86
C LEU A 449 -13.85 4.99 -18.65
N PHE A 450 -14.01 4.37 -17.47
CA PHE A 450 -15.21 3.71 -16.97
C PHE A 450 -15.51 4.08 -15.51
N ASP A 451 -16.61 4.78 -15.23
CA ASP A 451 -17.07 5.10 -13.87
C ASP A 451 -17.66 3.90 -13.11
N THR A 452 -17.75 2.73 -13.75
CA THR A 452 -18.18 1.48 -13.12
C THR A 452 -17.42 0.30 -13.72
N VAL A 453 -16.90 -0.60 -12.89
CA VAL A 453 -16.25 -1.86 -13.32
C VAL A 453 -16.99 -3.04 -12.71
N ILE A 454 -17.29 -4.05 -13.54
CA ILE A 454 -18.12 -5.20 -13.17
C ILE A 454 -17.39 -6.49 -13.55
N ASP A 455 -17.11 -7.33 -12.56
CA ASP A 455 -16.58 -8.68 -12.79
C ASP A 455 -17.73 -9.69 -12.88
N LEU A 456 -17.88 -10.32 -14.05
CA LEU A 456 -18.90 -11.32 -14.32
C LEU A 456 -18.26 -12.69 -14.61
N ALA A 457 -18.39 -13.62 -13.65
CA ALA A 457 -17.88 -14.98 -13.75
C ALA A 457 -19.01 -16.00 -13.95
N LEU A 458 -19.03 -16.66 -15.11
CA LEU A 458 -20.04 -17.64 -15.49
C LEU A 458 -19.47 -19.06 -15.55
N THR A 459 -19.71 -19.82 -14.49
CA THR A 459 -19.31 -21.23 -14.37
C THR A 459 -20.54 -22.15 -14.32
N GLY A 460 -20.46 -23.33 -14.95
CA GLY A 460 -21.50 -24.37 -14.85
C GLY A 460 -22.58 -24.38 -15.94
N ALA A 461 -23.46 -25.38 -15.90
CA ALA A 461 -24.52 -25.62 -16.88
C ALA A 461 -25.78 -24.77 -16.62
N GLY A 462 -25.64 -23.44 -16.57
CA GLY A 462 -26.78 -22.53 -16.49
C GLY A 462 -27.58 -22.48 -17.81
N PRO A 463 -28.91 -22.21 -17.74
CA PRO A 463 -29.80 -22.15 -18.90
C PRO A 463 -29.34 -21.11 -19.95
N PRO A 464 -29.81 -21.24 -21.20
CA PRO A 464 -29.27 -20.50 -22.35
C PRO A 464 -29.55 -18.99 -22.36
N ALA A 465 -30.49 -18.50 -21.55
CA ALA A 465 -30.73 -17.08 -21.34
C ALA A 465 -30.53 -16.76 -19.85
N GLN A 466 -29.49 -15.98 -19.53
CA GLN A 466 -29.25 -15.45 -18.20
C GLN A 466 -29.30 -13.93 -18.30
N GLU A 467 -30.29 -13.33 -17.64
CA GLU A 467 -30.34 -11.88 -17.43
C GLU A 467 -29.46 -11.57 -16.21
N PHE A 468 -28.52 -10.65 -16.38
CA PHE A 468 -27.67 -10.17 -15.30
C PHE A 468 -28.06 -8.75 -14.97
N VAL A 469 -28.67 -8.57 -13.80
CA VAL A 469 -29.03 -7.25 -13.31
C VAL A 469 -27.81 -6.66 -12.61
N VAL A 470 -27.18 -5.70 -13.26
CA VAL A 470 -26.04 -4.95 -12.73
C VAL A 470 -26.30 -3.46 -12.87
N VAL A 471 -25.82 -2.68 -11.91
CA VAL A 471 -25.95 -1.22 -11.95
C VAL A 471 -24.89 -0.69 -12.91
N LEU A 472 -25.32 -0.07 -14.01
CA LEU A 472 -24.42 0.57 -14.98
C LEU A 472 -24.13 2.01 -14.56
N GLY A 473 -22.90 2.45 -14.75
CA GLY A 473 -22.50 3.85 -14.72
C GLY A 473 -22.66 4.54 -16.08
N LYS A 474 -22.19 5.78 -16.23
CA LYS A 474 -22.13 6.50 -17.52
C LYS A 474 -21.15 5.83 -18.50
N ALA A 475 -20.10 5.21 -17.99
CA ALA A 475 -19.15 4.41 -18.74
C ALA A 475 -18.80 3.16 -17.92
N THR A 476 -19.24 1.99 -18.37
CA THR A 476 -19.08 0.74 -17.60
C THR A 476 -18.11 -0.21 -18.28
N LEU A 477 -17.16 -0.79 -17.53
CA LEU A 477 -16.32 -1.90 -17.95
C LEU A 477 -16.86 -3.20 -17.40
N ILE A 478 -16.99 -4.23 -18.23
CA ILE A 478 -17.41 -5.57 -17.85
C ILE A 478 -16.27 -6.54 -18.13
N HIS A 479 -15.68 -7.11 -17.07
CA HIS A 479 -14.78 -8.24 -17.15
C HIS A 479 -15.58 -9.53 -17.23
N TRP A 480 -15.58 -10.15 -18.39
CA TRP A 480 -16.30 -11.38 -18.66
C TRP A 480 -15.37 -12.59 -18.51
N THR A 481 -15.69 -13.51 -17.61
CA THR A 481 -14.98 -14.78 -17.46
C THR A 481 -15.97 -15.94 -17.56
N SER A 482 -15.70 -16.93 -18.40
CA SER A 482 -16.54 -18.13 -18.53
C SER A 482 -15.72 -19.41 -18.75
N ASP A 483 -16.28 -20.54 -18.34
CA ASP A 483 -15.73 -21.88 -18.57
C ASP A 483 -16.02 -22.43 -19.97
N ARG A 484 -16.81 -21.73 -20.79
CA ARG A 484 -17.23 -22.15 -22.14
C ARG A 484 -17.65 -20.95 -22.99
N THR A 485 -17.81 -21.19 -24.29
CA THR A 485 -18.32 -20.15 -25.19
C THR A 485 -19.77 -19.79 -24.89
N ARG A 486 -20.07 -18.49 -24.75
CA ARG A 486 -21.40 -17.97 -24.40
C ARG A 486 -21.83 -16.86 -25.34
N ARG A 487 -23.15 -16.69 -25.49
CA ARG A 487 -23.76 -15.61 -26.29
C ARG A 487 -24.13 -14.44 -25.39
N PHE A 488 -23.97 -13.23 -25.92
CA PHE A 488 -24.34 -11.98 -25.30
C PHE A 488 -25.25 -11.23 -26.28
N ASN A 489 -26.51 -11.05 -25.89
CA ASN A 489 -27.58 -10.67 -26.82
C ASN A 489 -28.07 -9.23 -26.62
N GLY A 490 -27.75 -8.59 -25.49
CA GLY A 490 -28.19 -7.23 -25.20
C GLY A 490 -27.79 -6.72 -23.83
N ILE A 491 -28.00 -5.42 -23.61
CA ILE A 491 -27.71 -4.69 -22.38
C ILE A 491 -29.00 -3.99 -21.92
N ALA A 492 -29.55 -4.43 -20.79
CA ALA A 492 -30.65 -3.77 -20.12
C ALA A 492 -30.12 -2.88 -18.98
N MET A 493 -30.65 -1.67 -18.86
CA MET A 493 -30.29 -0.72 -17.78
C MET A 493 -31.50 -0.48 -16.87
N ALA A 494 -31.30 -0.57 -15.56
CA ALA A 494 -32.34 -0.25 -14.59
C ALA A 494 -32.75 1.23 -14.73
N GLY A 495 -34.05 1.49 -14.96
CA GLY A 495 -34.55 2.83 -15.28
C GLY A 495 -34.54 3.20 -16.78
N GLY A 496 -34.08 2.29 -17.63
CA GLY A 496 -34.01 2.45 -19.09
C GLY A 496 -32.70 3.08 -19.56
N PRO A 497 -32.19 2.71 -20.75
CA PRO A 497 -30.89 3.18 -21.23
C PRO A 497 -30.88 4.69 -21.53
N VAL A 498 -29.82 5.37 -21.08
CA VAL A 498 -29.60 6.82 -21.26
C VAL A 498 -28.68 7.07 -22.45
N HIS A 499 -28.98 8.10 -23.26
CA HIS A 499 -28.18 8.42 -24.43
C HIS A 499 -26.73 8.75 -24.05
N GLY A 500 -25.78 8.15 -24.77
CA GLY A 500 -24.36 8.40 -24.59
C GLY A 500 -23.70 7.50 -23.54
N THR A 501 -24.46 6.66 -22.81
CA THR A 501 -23.90 5.66 -21.91
C THR A 501 -22.99 4.71 -22.69
N ILE A 502 -21.82 4.39 -22.13
CA ILE A 502 -20.80 3.53 -22.74
C ILE A 502 -20.71 2.23 -21.93
N VAL A 503 -20.58 1.10 -22.62
CA VAL A 503 -20.28 -0.19 -22.01
C VAL A 503 -19.17 -0.87 -22.82
N THR A 504 -18.06 -1.19 -22.17
CA THR A 504 -16.98 -2.00 -22.74
C THR A 504 -16.98 -3.37 -22.11
N ILE A 505 -16.89 -4.42 -22.93
CA ILE A 505 -16.88 -5.81 -22.49
C ILE A 505 -15.53 -6.41 -22.88
N ILE A 506 -14.85 -7.04 -21.92
CA ILE A 506 -13.56 -7.72 -22.12
C ILE A 506 -13.72 -9.18 -21.73
N ASN A 507 -13.43 -10.11 -22.65
CA ASN A 507 -13.41 -11.53 -22.37
C ASN A 507 -12.05 -11.98 -21.79
N LEU A 508 -12.00 -12.20 -20.48
CA LEU A 508 -10.85 -12.69 -19.71
C LEU A 508 -10.85 -14.22 -19.51
N SER A 509 -11.71 -14.96 -20.21
CA SER A 509 -11.83 -16.41 -20.05
C SER A 509 -10.51 -17.15 -20.37
N PRO A 510 -10.06 -18.08 -19.53
CA PRO A 510 -8.86 -18.87 -19.82
C PRO A 510 -9.11 -19.89 -20.94
N GLY A 511 -8.22 -19.97 -21.94
CA GLY A 511 -8.25 -21.03 -22.95
C GLY A 511 -9.14 -20.76 -24.17
N SER A 512 -9.99 -21.73 -24.57
CA SER A 512 -10.81 -21.71 -25.80
C SER A 512 -12.25 -21.21 -25.63
N ALA A 513 -12.60 -20.68 -24.45
CA ALA A 513 -13.93 -20.16 -24.13
C ALA A 513 -14.13 -18.75 -24.74
N GLY A 514 -14.85 -18.67 -25.86
CA GLY A 514 -15.10 -17.42 -26.57
C GLY A 514 -16.32 -16.64 -26.04
N LEU A 515 -16.39 -15.36 -26.36
CA LEU A 515 -17.61 -14.56 -26.19
C LEU A 515 -18.21 -14.30 -27.57
N LEU A 516 -19.49 -14.65 -27.78
CA LEU A 516 -20.24 -14.39 -29.01
C LEU A 516 -21.16 -13.18 -28.80
N LEU A 517 -20.88 -12.08 -29.47
CA LEU A 517 -21.70 -10.87 -29.44
C LEU A 517 -22.71 -10.94 -30.58
N VAL A 518 -24.00 -11.01 -30.25
CA VAL A 518 -25.09 -11.22 -31.21
C VAL A 518 -25.62 -9.88 -31.71
N ASP A 519 -25.60 -9.69 -33.03
CA ASP A 519 -26.11 -8.49 -33.69
C ASP A 519 -27.64 -8.54 -33.81
N ASP A 520 -28.31 -7.48 -33.35
CA ASP A 520 -29.76 -7.21 -33.43
C ASP A 520 -30.66 -8.43 -33.14
N ASP A 521 -30.41 -9.11 -32.02
CA ASP A 521 -31.20 -10.29 -31.62
C ASP A 521 -32.68 -9.92 -31.34
N GLU A 522 -33.58 -10.42 -32.20
CA GLU A 522 -35.01 -10.13 -32.11
C GLU A 522 -35.67 -10.67 -30.83
N THR A 523 -35.01 -11.60 -30.13
CA THR A 523 -35.50 -12.17 -28.87
C THR A 523 -35.36 -11.23 -27.68
N VAL A 524 -34.63 -10.12 -27.83
CA VAL A 524 -34.38 -9.10 -26.80
C VAL A 524 -35.18 -7.82 -27.09
N PRO A 525 -35.63 -7.06 -26.08
CA PRO A 525 -36.31 -5.78 -26.29
C PRO A 525 -35.50 -4.84 -27.19
N PRO A 526 -36.15 -4.08 -28.10
CA PRO A 526 -35.45 -3.24 -29.06
C PRO A 526 -34.38 -2.31 -28.45
N THR A 527 -34.67 -1.71 -27.30
CA THR A 527 -33.78 -0.77 -26.59
C THR A 527 -32.51 -1.40 -26.04
N ASP A 528 -32.47 -2.73 -25.92
CA ASP A 528 -31.40 -3.45 -25.24
C ASP A 528 -30.49 -4.16 -26.25
N ARG A 529 -30.91 -4.22 -27.52
CA ARG A 529 -30.19 -4.92 -28.59
C ARG A 529 -28.87 -4.23 -28.93
N LEU A 530 -27.89 -5.07 -29.26
CA LEU A 530 -26.60 -4.66 -29.78
C LEU A 530 -26.69 -4.46 -31.30
N TRP A 531 -25.99 -3.45 -31.79
CA TRP A 531 -25.72 -3.25 -33.21
C TRP A 531 -24.21 -3.25 -33.41
N ASN A 532 -23.72 -4.34 -34.00
CA ASN A 532 -22.32 -4.62 -34.26
C ASN A 532 -21.84 -4.01 -35.57
N ALA A 533 -20.55 -3.66 -35.60
CA ALA A 533 -19.91 -3.20 -36.82
C ALA A 533 -19.93 -4.31 -37.89
N GLY A 534 -20.54 -4.03 -39.04
CA GLY A 534 -20.64 -4.98 -40.16
C GLY A 534 -21.90 -5.86 -40.19
N ARG A 535 -22.91 -5.65 -39.30
CA ARG A 535 -24.16 -6.44 -39.24
C ARG A 535 -23.93 -7.96 -39.15
N VAL A 536 -22.93 -8.37 -38.36
CA VAL A 536 -22.59 -9.78 -38.17
C VAL A 536 -22.42 -10.10 -36.69
N THR A 537 -22.78 -11.33 -36.32
CA THR A 537 -22.41 -11.92 -35.03
C THR A 537 -20.93 -12.30 -35.07
N PHE A 538 -20.15 -11.88 -34.08
CA PHE A 538 -18.71 -12.17 -34.01
C PHE A 538 -18.31 -12.68 -32.62
N GLY A 539 -17.20 -13.41 -32.52
CA GLY A 539 -16.71 -13.91 -31.23
C GLY A 539 -15.30 -14.47 -31.23
N ALA A 540 -14.58 -14.28 -30.11
CA ALA A 540 -13.20 -14.73 -29.91
C ALA A 540 -12.83 -14.84 -28.42
N VAL A 541 -11.67 -15.45 -28.15
CA VAL A 541 -10.97 -15.41 -26.86
C VAL A 541 -10.20 -14.10 -26.78
N GLY A 542 -10.20 -13.42 -25.62
CA GLY A 542 -9.54 -12.11 -25.48
C GLY A 542 -10.27 -10.97 -26.20
N LEU A 543 -11.54 -11.19 -26.57
CA LEU A 543 -12.35 -10.22 -27.29
C LEU A 543 -12.63 -8.98 -26.42
N VAL A 544 -12.46 -7.80 -27.02
CA VAL A 544 -12.85 -6.51 -26.47
C VAL A 544 -13.85 -5.86 -27.43
N ALA A 545 -14.99 -5.41 -26.92
CA ALA A 545 -15.96 -4.65 -27.69
C ALA A 545 -16.55 -3.51 -26.86
N THR A 546 -16.70 -2.34 -27.47
CA THR A 546 -17.27 -1.16 -26.82
C THR A 546 -18.55 -0.72 -27.50
N TYR A 547 -19.59 -0.49 -26.71
CA TYR A 547 -20.90 -0.05 -27.14
C TYR A 547 -21.24 1.31 -26.55
N ARG A 548 -21.98 2.12 -27.32
CA ARG A 548 -22.60 3.36 -26.86
C ARG A 548 -24.10 3.31 -27.12
N TYR A 549 -24.91 3.74 -26.16
CA TYR A 549 -26.35 3.81 -26.38
C TYR A 549 -26.77 5.06 -27.18
N HIS A 550 -27.47 4.84 -28.29
CA HIS A 550 -28.01 5.90 -29.15
C HIS A 550 -29.53 5.94 -29.06
N SER A 551 -30.09 6.92 -28.36
CA SER A 551 -31.56 7.05 -28.18
C SER A 551 -32.30 7.28 -29.49
N GLY A 552 -31.70 7.99 -30.45
CA GLY A 552 -32.28 8.21 -31.79
C GLY A 552 -32.40 6.94 -32.63
N VAL A 553 -31.63 5.90 -32.32
CA VAL A 553 -31.67 4.59 -32.98
C VAL A 553 -32.35 3.54 -32.09
N GLY A 554 -32.41 3.78 -30.78
CA GLY A 554 -32.92 2.85 -29.78
C GLY A 554 -32.09 1.57 -29.71
N ARG A 555 -30.76 1.68 -29.82
CA ARG A 555 -29.81 0.56 -29.86
C ARG A 555 -28.50 0.89 -29.15
N TRP A 556 -27.81 -0.16 -28.69
CA TRP A 556 -26.41 -0.11 -28.28
C TRP A 556 -25.52 -0.31 -29.51
N VAL A 557 -24.88 0.75 -29.99
CA VAL A 557 -24.09 0.71 -31.22
C VAL A 557 -22.62 0.48 -30.87
N GLN A 558 -21.99 -0.50 -31.52
CA GLN A 558 -20.57 -0.77 -31.38
C GLN A 558 -19.75 0.40 -31.93
N ILE A 559 -18.80 0.88 -31.13
CA ILE A 559 -17.91 2.00 -31.47
C ILE A 559 -16.43 1.62 -31.47
N ALA A 560 -16.07 0.47 -30.90
CA ALA A 560 -14.72 -0.11 -30.96
C ALA A 560 -14.78 -1.64 -30.85
#